data_AF-A0A9K3GYL4-F1
#
_entry.id   AF-A0A9K3GYL4-F1
#
_cell.length_a   1.000
_cell.length_b   1.000
_cell.length_c   1.000
_cell.angle_alpha   90.00
_cell.angle_beta   90.00
_cell.angle_gamma   90.00
#
_symmetry.space_group_name_H-M   'P 1'
#
loop_
_entity.id
_entity.type
_entity.pdbx_description
1 polymer ?
#
loop_
_entity_poly.entity_id
_entity_poly.type
_entity_poly.pdbx_seq_one_letter_code
_entity_poly.pdbx_strand_id
1 'polypeptide(L)'
;MKLGKNFITGRETNQTSWRSADDPSPGEYTLSISAVKGEYRQVYIRRSSVITTRIGPYNGVTFSGRENYAPDASPASISYVIENQNEIYITFITSSNTTTLRSALTPDGKLEILQLKFHKM
;
A
#
# COMPACT_ATOMS: atom_id res chain seq x y z
N MET A 1 2.23 -1.44 9.48
CA MET A 1 0.95 -2.08 9.09
C MET A 1 1.21 -3.03 7.92
N LYS A 2 0.49 -4.16 7.83
CA LYS A 2 0.62 -5.13 6.73
C LYS A 2 -0.57 -4.98 5.77
N LEU A 3 -0.33 -4.73 4.48
CA LEU A 3 -1.34 -4.85 3.43
C LEU A 3 -1.14 -6.20 2.74
N GLY A 4 -2.05 -7.15 2.91
CA GLY A 4 -1.79 -8.51 2.44
C GLY A 4 -2.72 -9.59 2.93
N LYS A 5 -2.31 -10.84 2.74
CA LYS A 5 -3.07 -12.04 3.09
C LYS A 5 -2.24 -12.98 3.95
N ASN A 6 -2.84 -13.44 5.04
CA ASN A 6 -2.33 -14.57 5.80
C ASN A 6 -2.98 -15.86 5.26
N PHE A 7 -2.17 -16.78 4.74
CA PHE A 7 -2.64 -18.02 4.14
C PHE A 7 -3.06 -19.07 5.17
N ILE A 8 -2.57 -18.98 6.41
CA ILE A 8 -2.96 -19.90 7.50
C ILE A 8 -4.38 -19.60 7.97
N THR A 9 -4.67 -18.33 8.23
CA THR A 9 -5.96 -17.87 8.78
C THR A 9 -6.96 -17.46 7.70
N GLY A 10 -6.50 -17.26 6.47
CA GLY A 10 -7.29 -16.72 5.36
C GLY A 10 -7.55 -15.20 5.45
N ARG A 11 -7.10 -14.53 6.52
CA ARG A 11 -7.35 -13.10 6.75
C ARG A 11 -6.66 -12.24 5.69
N GLU A 12 -7.42 -11.34 5.08
CA GLU A 12 -6.93 -10.30 4.19
C GLU A 12 -6.97 -8.94 4.88
N THR A 13 -5.97 -8.11 4.63
CA THR A 13 -5.86 -6.74 5.11
C THR A 13 -5.71 -5.83 3.90
N ASN A 14 -6.74 -5.03 3.66
CA ASN A 14 -6.86 -4.09 2.55
C ASN A 14 -7.03 -2.67 3.09
N GLN A 15 -6.82 -1.65 2.26
CA GLN A 15 -7.18 -0.27 2.60
C GLN A 15 -8.41 0.13 1.79
N THR A 16 -9.50 0.46 2.47
CA THR A 16 -10.72 0.98 1.84
C THR A 16 -10.78 2.48 2.06
N SER A 17 -11.17 3.23 1.02
CA SER A 17 -11.33 4.68 1.11
C SER A 17 -12.44 5.04 2.08
N TRP A 18 -12.43 6.29 2.54
CA TRP A 18 -13.62 6.89 3.11
C TRP A 18 -14.67 7.14 2.02
N ARG A 19 -15.93 7.27 2.43
CA ARG A 19 -17.02 7.62 1.51
C ARG A 19 -16.90 9.05 1.00
N SER A 20 -16.49 9.98 1.86
CA SER A 20 -16.23 11.37 1.51
C SER A 20 -15.18 11.97 2.45
N ALA A 21 -14.85 13.26 2.29
CA ALA A 21 -13.93 13.95 3.19
C ALA A 21 -14.44 14.02 4.65
N ASP A 22 -15.76 14.03 4.82
CA ASP A 22 -16.43 14.22 6.11
C ASP A 22 -17.14 12.95 6.63
N ASP A 23 -17.27 11.91 5.81
CA ASP A 23 -17.86 10.61 6.18
C ASP A 23 -16.79 9.49 6.17
N PRO A 24 -16.32 9.03 7.35
CA PRO A 24 -15.31 7.99 7.46
C PRO A 24 -15.82 6.57 7.22
N SER A 25 -17.11 6.39 6.92
CA SER A 25 -17.65 5.08 6.57
C SER A 25 -17.01 4.53 5.27
N PRO A 26 -17.06 3.21 5.04
CA PRO A 26 -16.46 2.60 3.86
C PRO A 26 -16.96 3.22 2.55
N GLY A 27 -16.01 3.73 1.76
CA GLY A 27 -16.22 4.21 0.41
C GLY A 27 -16.14 3.10 -0.64
N GLU A 28 -16.09 3.50 -1.91
CA GLU A 28 -16.19 2.57 -3.03
C GLU A 28 -14.83 2.00 -3.47
N TYR A 29 -13.72 2.63 -3.06
CA TYR A 29 -12.39 2.26 -3.52
C TYR A 29 -11.66 1.40 -2.51
N THR A 30 -10.97 0.37 -2.98
CA THR A 30 -10.15 -0.51 -2.15
C THR A 30 -8.80 -0.81 -2.80
N LEU A 31 -7.73 -0.58 -2.06
CA LEU A 31 -6.37 -0.99 -2.36
C LEU A 31 -6.13 -2.39 -1.79
N SER A 32 -5.68 -3.31 -2.64
CA SER A 32 -5.46 -4.72 -2.29
C SER A 32 -4.34 -5.34 -3.11
N ILE A 33 -3.73 -6.41 -2.59
CA ILE A 33 -2.77 -7.24 -3.30
C ILE A 33 -3.44 -8.49 -3.85
N SER A 34 -3.16 -8.87 -5.09
CA SER A 34 -3.48 -10.23 -5.57
C SER A 34 -2.57 -11.23 -4.87
N ALA A 35 -3.19 -12.05 -4.01
CA ALA A 35 -2.52 -13.07 -3.21
C ALA A 35 -2.86 -14.50 -3.68
N VAL A 36 -3.18 -14.69 -4.98
CA VAL A 36 -3.52 -16.00 -5.54
C VAL A 36 -2.27 -16.85 -5.69
N LYS A 37 -2.09 -17.89 -4.87
CA LYS A 37 -0.88 -18.76 -4.88
C LYS A 37 -0.49 -19.19 -6.29
N GLY A 38 0.77 -18.95 -6.68
CA GLY A 38 1.30 -19.30 -8.00
C GLY A 38 1.18 -18.20 -9.08
N GLU A 39 0.41 -17.14 -8.84
CA GLU A 39 0.33 -16.00 -9.77
C GLU A 39 1.32 -14.88 -9.43
N TYR A 40 1.67 -14.08 -10.44
CA TYR A 40 2.51 -12.92 -10.23
C TYR A 40 1.77 -11.87 -9.39
N ARG A 41 2.36 -11.54 -8.23
CA ARG A 41 1.75 -10.68 -7.20
C ARG A 41 1.68 -9.25 -7.67
N GLN A 42 0.51 -8.65 -7.54
CA GLN A 42 0.26 -7.31 -8.06
C GLN A 42 -0.68 -6.54 -7.15
N VAL A 43 -0.46 -5.23 -7.08
CA VAL A 43 -1.30 -4.32 -6.31
C VAL A 43 -2.28 -3.62 -7.23
N TYR A 44 -3.53 -3.52 -6.76
CA TYR A 44 -4.62 -2.91 -7.50
C TYR A 44 -5.40 -1.95 -6.61
N ILE A 45 -5.92 -0.90 -7.22
CA ILE A 45 -7.06 -0.15 -6.70
C ILE A 45 -8.28 -0.62 -7.49
N ARG A 46 -9.33 -0.99 -6.75
CA ARG A 46 -10.62 -1.40 -7.30
C ARG A 46 -11.70 -0.44 -6.85
N ARG A 47 -12.65 -0.15 -7.73
CA ARG A 47 -13.96 0.40 -7.38
C ARG A 47 -14.95 -0.76 -7.37
N SER A 48 -15.37 -1.21 -6.20
CA SER A 48 -16.08 -2.48 -6.04
C SER A 48 -15.32 -3.65 -6.69
N SER A 49 -15.86 -4.30 -7.73
CA SER A 49 -15.22 -5.41 -8.45
C SER A 49 -14.34 -4.98 -9.64
N VAL A 50 -14.41 -3.71 -10.04
CA VAL A 50 -13.73 -3.21 -11.24
C VAL A 50 -12.34 -2.68 -10.87
N ILE A 51 -11.30 -3.12 -11.59
CA ILE A 51 -9.95 -2.57 -11.43
C ILE A 51 -9.89 -1.19 -12.08
N THR A 52 -9.63 -0.15 -11.29
CA THR A 52 -9.46 1.22 -11.78
C THR A 52 -7.99 1.57 -11.98
N THR A 53 -7.11 1.01 -11.14
CA THR A 53 -5.66 1.24 -11.21
C THR A 53 -4.90 -0.05 -10.99
N ARG A 54 -3.91 -0.31 -11.85
CA ARG A 54 -2.93 -1.39 -11.69
C ARG A 54 -1.60 -0.78 -11.27
N ILE A 55 -1.30 -0.78 -9.97
CA ILE A 55 0.03 -0.40 -9.44
C ILE A 55 1.07 -1.44 -9.86
N GLY A 56 0.62 -2.68 -10.09
CA GLY A 56 1.43 -3.71 -10.73
C GLY A 56 2.34 -4.47 -9.77
N PRO A 57 3.29 -5.24 -10.31
CA PRO A 57 4.18 -6.09 -9.54
C PRO A 57 5.33 -5.33 -8.88
N TYR A 58 5.87 -5.95 -7.82
CA TYR A 58 7.11 -5.53 -7.17
C TYR A 58 8.32 -6.08 -7.91
N ASN A 59 9.26 -5.21 -8.30
CA ASN A 59 10.43 -5.58 -9.09
C ASN A 59 11.71 -5.81 -8.24
N GLY A 60 11.59 -5.91 -6.92
CA GLY A 60 12.73 -5.99 -6.00
C GLY A 60 13.13 -4.65 -5.39
N VAL A 61 12.72 -3.52 -6.01
CA VAL A 61 13.01 -2.15 -5.54
C VAL A 61 11.73 -1.36 -5.28
N THR A 62 10.79 -1.40 -6.23
CA THR A 62 9.52 -0.65 -6.18
C THR A 62 8.43 -1.40 -6.95
N PHE A 63 7.20 -0.89 -6.89
CA PHE A 63 6.11 -1.34 -7.75
C PHE A 63 6.21 -0.67 -9.12
N SER A 64 6.04 -1.45 -10.19
CA SER A 64 6.22 -0.98 -11.58
C SER A 64 5.35 0.21 -12.00
N GLY A 65 4.15 0.37 -11.42
CA GLY A 65 3.23 1.48 -11.69
C GLY A 65 3.44 2.69 -10.79
N ARG A 66 4.44 2.67 -9.90
CA ARG A 66 4.83 3.84 -9.14
C ARG A 66 5.70 4.72 -10.02
N GLU A 67 5.32 5.98 -10.19
CA GLU A 67 6.19 6.96 -10.85
C GLU A 67 7.54 7.00 -10.13
N ASN A 68 8.63 6.92 -10.91
CA ASN A 68 9.99 7.04 -10.40
C ASN A 68 10.20 8.48 -9.94
N TYR A 69 9.73 8.82 -8.73
CA TYR A 69 10.31 9.93 -8.00
C TYR A 69 11.80 9.63 -7.93
N ALA A 70 12.63 10.53 -8.48
CA ALA A 70 14.08 10.42 -8.38
C ALA A 70 14.38 10.00 -6.93
N PRO A 71 15.11 8.89 -6.72
CA PRO A 71 15.32 8.40 -5.37
C PRO A 71 15.95 9.56 -4.61
N ASP A 72 15.22 10.11 -3.65
CA ASP A 72 15.82 10.96 -2.63
C ASP A 72 17.07 10.21 -2.18
N ALA A 73 18.23 10.88 -2.17
CA ALA A 73 19.49 10.24 -1.78
C ALA A 73 19.41 9.58 -0.39
N SER A 74 18.39 9.95 0.40
CA SER A 74 17.97 9.29 1.62
C SER A 74 16.44 9.10 1.61
N PRO A 75 15.92 7.97 1.08
CA PRO A 75 14.49 7.74 1.05
C PRO A 75 13.97 7.62 2.47
N ALA A 76 13.01 8.46 2.83
CA ALA A 76 12.45 8.48 4.18
C ALA A 76 11.68 7.20 4.56
N SER A 77 11.33 6.37 3.56
CA SER A 77 10.75 5.04 3.78
C SER A 77 11.14 4.06 2.68
N ILE A 78 11.22 2.78 3.06
CA ILE A 78 11.42 1.66 2.15
C ILE A 78 10.16 0.79 2.21
N SER A 79 9.68 0.39 1.02
CA SER A 79 8.60 -0.59 0.89
C SER A 79 9.21 -1.99 0.88
N TYR A 80 8.68 -2.88 1.72
CA TYR A 80 9.06 -4.29 1.71
C TYR A 80 7.88 -5.13 1.27
N VAL A 81 8.16 -6.08 0.38
CA VAL A 81 7.23 -7.16 0.03
C VAL A 81 7.77 -8.43 0.66
N ILE A 82 6.99 -8.99 1.59
CA ILE A 82 7.32 -10.24 2.26
C ILE A 82 6.38 -11.30 1.73
N GLU A 83 6.93 -12.37 1.18
CA GLU A 83 6.18 -13.52 0.69
C GLU A 83 6.84 -14.81 1.20
N ASN A 84 6.04 -15.63 1.87
CA ASN A 84 6.44 -16.97 2.29
C ASN A 84 5.21 -17.90 2.27
N GLN A 85 5.39 -19.13 2.77
CA GLN A 85 4.33 -20.15 2.77
C GLN A 85 3.12 -19.76 3.64
N ASN A 86 3.30 -18.87 4.61
CA ASN A 86 2.30 -18.52 5.62
C ASN A 86 1.58 -17.22 5.31
N GLU A 87 2.24 -16.26 4.69
CA GLU A 87 1.66 -14.95 4.39
C GLU A 87 2.33 -14.26 3.20
N ILE A 88 1.59 -13.33 2.61
CA ILE A 88 2.13 -12.29 1.75
C ILE A 88 1.66 -10.93 2.26
N TYR A 89 2.56 -9.97 2.35
CA TYR A 89 2.17 -8.60 2.65
C TYR A 89 3.18 -7.56 2.19
N ILE A 90 2.67 -6.34 2.08
CA ILE A 90 3.43 -5.12 1.84
C ILE A 90 3.47 -4.34 3.15
N THR A 91 4.64 -3.82 3.51
CA THR A 91 4.81 -2.91 4.64
C THR A 91 5.74 -1.77 4.26
N PHE A 92 5.56 -0.63 4.92
CA PHE A 92 6.46 0.52 4.84
C PHE A 92 7.20 0.64 6.16
N ILE A 93 8.51 0.87 6.09
CA ILE A 93 9.34 1.12 7.27
C ILE A 93 10.08 2.44 7.03
N THR A 94 10.07 3.32 8.02
CA THR A 94 10.89 4.54 8.01
C THR A 94 12.24 4.25 8.65
N SER A 95 13.32 4.78 8.06
CA SER A 95 14.68 4.67 8.61
C SER A 95 14.98 5.75 9.67
N SER A 96 14.07 6.72 9.83
CA SER A 96 14.20 7.85 10.75
C SER A 96 13.14 7.80 11.86
N ASN A 97 13.56 8.09 13.09
CA ASN A 97 12.68 8.29 14.24
C ASN A 97 11.97 9.65 14.23
N THR A 98 12.38 10.58 13.36
CA THR A 98 11.75 11.89 13.20
C THR A 98 10.82 11.96 12.01
N THR A 99 10.57 10.86 11.32
CA THR A 99 9.67 10.83 10.16
C THR A 99 8.62 9.75 10.30
N THR A 100 7.36 10.13 10.11
CA THR A 100 6.24 9.20 9.99
C THR A 100 5.69 9.26 8.57
N LEU A 101 5.30 8.10 8.06
CA LEU A 101 4.71 7.96 6.73
C LEU A 101 3.35 7.29 6.85
N ARG A 102 2.35 7.84 6.15
CA ARG A 102 0.98 7.30 6.10
C ARG A 102 0.55 7.16 4.65
N SER A 103 0.09 5.98 4.26
CA SER A 103 -0.68 5.80 3.02
C SER A 103 -2.16 6.06 3.28
N ALA A 104 -2.80 6.80 2.38
CA ALA A 104 -4.24 7.05 2.40
C ALA A 104 -4.83 6.79 1.02
N LEU A 105 -5.96 6.09 0.95
CA LEU A 105 -6.75 5.95 -0.26
C LEU A 105 -7.90 6.96 -0.17
N THR A 106 -7.91 7.94 -1.06
CA THR A 106 -8.88 9.02 -1.05
C THR A 106 -10.26 8.56 -1.55
N PRO A 107 -11.35 9.31 -1.27
CA PRO A 107 -12.70 8.97 -1.77
C PRO A 107 -12.82 8.91 -3.30
N ASP A 108 -11.95 9.63 -4.03
CA ASP A 108 -11.83 9.62 -5.49
C ASP A 108 -10.89 8.52 -6.03
N GLY A 109 -10.40 7.63 -5.16
CA GLY A 109 -9.62 6.46 -5.55
C GLY A 109 -8.15 6.73 -5.84
N LYS A 110 -7.59 7.82 -5.32
CA LYS A 110 -6.15 8.13 -5.42
C LYS A 110 -5.42 7.60 -4.21
N LEU A 111 -4.27 6.95 -4.46
CA LEU A 111 -3.36 6.54 -3.40
C LEU A 111 -2.37 7.67 -3.13
N GLU A 112 -2.43 8.21 -1.93
CA GLU A 112 -1.52 9.25 -1.46
C GLU A 112 -0.57 8.70 -0.41
N ILE A 113 0.69 9.14 -0.48
CA ILE A 113 1.70 8.87 0.53
C ILE A 113 2.05 10.19 1.21
N LEU A 114 1.62 10.33 2.45
CA LEU A 114 1.85 11.52 3.26
C LEU A 114 3.07 11.30 4.15
N GLN A 115 4.01 12.25 4.14
CA GLN A 115 5.19 12.24 4.98
C GLN A 115 5.13 13.41 5.96
N LEU A 116 5.30 13.11 7.24
CA LEU A 116 5.39 14.11 8.30
C LEU A 116 6.79 14.05 8.93
N LYS A 117 7.50 15.18 8.94
CA LYS A 117 8.82 15.33 9.58
C LYS A 117 8.66 16.12 10.88
N PHE A 118 9.16 15.55 11.97
CA PHE A 118 9.25 16.21 13.27
C PHE A 118 10.64 16.84 13.42
N HIS A 119 10.71 18.02 14.02
CA HIS A 119 11.99 18.60 14.44
C HIS A 119 12.47 17.87 15.69
N LYS A 120 13.77 17.59 15.78
CA LYS A 120 14.37 17.18 17.07
C LYS A 120 14.22 18.37 18.02
N MET A 121 13.60 18.15 19.17
CA MET A 121 13.69 19.07 20.30
C MET A 121 15.12 19.08 20.84
#